data_AF-A0A830BS82-F1
#
_entry.id   AF-A0A830BS82-F1
#
_cell.length_a   1.000
_cell.length_b   1.000
_cell.length_c   1.000
_cell.angle_alpha   90.00
_cell.angle_beta   90.00
_cell.angle_gamma   90.00
#
_symmetry.space_group_name_H-M   'P 1'
#
loop_
_entity.id
_entity.type
_entity.pdbx_description
1 polymer ?
#
loop_
_entity_poly.entity_id
_entity_poly.type
_entity_poly.pdbx_seq_one_letter_code
_entity_poly.pdbx_strand_id
1 'polypeptide(L)'
;MSSANVASSSAAAGGGGVGGGGGGGGGSGGGGGPCGACKFLRRKCVSGCIFAPYFDSEQGATHFAAVHKVFGAINVSKLLLHILPSKGLDAVVMIFYEAHARLRDPIYGCVAHIFAIQQ
;
A
#
# COMPACT_ATOMS: atom_id res chain seq x y z
N MET A 1 -3.39 -33.25 -6.89
CA MET A 1 -4.65 -32.74 -6.30
C MET A 1 -4.27 -31.54 -5.46
N SER A 2 -4.46 -30.27 -5.82
CA SER A 2 -4.96 -29.62 -7.04
C SER A 2 -4.37 -28.21 -7.02
N SER A 3 -3.99 -27.72 -8.19
CA SER A 3 -3.49 -26.37 -8.43
C SER A 3 -4.53 -25.30 -8.10
N ALA A 4 -4.04 -24.18 -7.58
CA ALA A 4 -4.57 -22.80 -7.70
C ALA A 4 -6.05 -22.52 -7.39
N ASN A 5 -6.30 -21.73 -6.34
CA ASN A 5 -7.39 -20.75 -6.36
C ASN A 5 -7.13 -19.62 -5.35
N VAL A 6 -6.26 -18.67 -5.74
CA VAL A 6 -6.36 -17.31 -5.19
C VAL A 6 -7.27 -16.56 -6.14
N ALA A 7 -8.56 -16.52 -5.79
CA ALA A 7 -9.54 -15.68 -6.45
C ALA A 7 -9.07 -14.23 -6.32
N SER A 8 -8.39 -13.77 -7.37
CA SER A 8 -8.14 -12.37 -7.61
C SER A 8 -9.51 -11.76 -7.91
N SER A 9 -10.13 -11.16 -6.91
CA SER A 9 -11.25 -10.27 -7.13
C SER A 9 -10.70 -8.97 -7.72
N SER A 10 -10.36 -9.07 -9.01
CA SER A 10 -10.27 -7.94 -9.92
C SER A 10 -11.66 -7.32 -9.98
N ALA A 11 -11.94 -6.35 -9.11
CA ALA A 11 -13.06 -5.46 -9.33
C ALA A 11 -12.72 -4.65 -10.59
N ALA A 12 -13.45 -4.97 -11.65
CA ALA A 12 -13.44 -4.27 -12.92
C ALA A 12 -13.60 -2.75 -12.69
N ALA A 13 -12.61 -1.97 -13.10
CA ALA A 13 -12.83 -0.58 -13.45
C ALA A 13 -13.05 -0.54 -14.97
N GLY A 14 -14.29 -0.78 -15.39
CA GLY A 14 -14.76 -0.34 -16.69
C GLY A 14 -15.00 1.17 -16.62
N GLY A 15 -14.50 1.91 -17.62
CA GLY A 15 -14.77 3.34 -17.77
C GLY A 15 -13.66 4.05 -18.53
N GLY A 16 -13.87 4.28 -19.83
CA GLY A 16 -12.95 5.01 -20.69
C GLY A 16 -12.94 6.53 -20.45
N GLY A 17 -11.98 7.20 -21.07
CA GLY A 17 -11.87 8.66 -21.18
C GLY A 17 -11.50 9.35 -19.86
N VAL A 18 -10.59 10.32 -19.77
CA VAL A 18 -10.12 11.29 -20.75
C VAL A 18 -8.73 11.77 -20.33
N GLY A 19 -7.87 12.06 -21.31
CA GLY A 19 -6.77 12.99 -21.10
C GLY A 19 -7.33 14.38 -20.81
N GLY A 20 -6.65 15.15 -19.96
CA GLY A 20 -7.05 16.53 -19.69
C GLY A 20 -6.24 17.13 -18.55
N GLY A 21 -5.32 18.03 -18.90
CA GLY A 21 -4.45 18.75 -17.97
C GLY A 21 -5.12 19.96 -17.29
N GLY A 22 -4.30 20.63 -16.45
CA GLY A 22 -4.56 21.91 -15.80
C GLY A 22 -5.32 21.80 -14.47
N GLY A 23 -4.96 22.43 -13.35
CA GLY A 23 -3.91 23.39 -13.02
C GLY A 23 -4.31 24.08 -11.69
N GLY A 24 -3.33 24.35 -10.81
CA GLY A 24 -3.40 25.27 -9.65
C GLY A 24 -4.10 24.75 -8.38
N GLY A 25 -3.55 24.85 -7.16
CA GLY A 25 -2.29 25.44 -6.70
C GLY A 25 -2.14 25.29 -5.17
N GLY A 26 -0.89 25.42 -4.71
CA GLY A 26 -0.50 25.91 -3.37
C GLY A 26 -0.42 24.89 -2.22
N GLY A 27 0.79 24.44 -1.87
CA GLY A 27 1.06 23.84 -0.55
C GLY A 27 2.27 22.88 -0.44
N SER A 28 3.46 23.38 -0.75
CA SER A 28 4.83 22.97 -0.32
C SER A 28 5.08 21.53 0.16
N GLY A 29 5.79 20.73 -0.66
CA GLY A 29 6.48 19.52 -0.19
C GLY A 29 6.83 18.45 -1.25
N GLY A 30 7.45 18.82 -2.37
CA GLY A 30 8.24 17.90 -3.23
C GLY A 30 7.48 16.92 -4.15
N GLY A 31 7.39 17.26 -5.45
CA GLY A 31 7.06 16.35 -6.56
C GLY A 31 5.58 16.32 -6.95
N GLY A 32 5.21 17.03 -8.03
CA GLY A 32 3.83 17.20 -8.51
C GLY A 32 3.12 15.95 -9.08
N GLY A 33 3.48 14.75 -8.62
CA GLY A 33 2.92 13.48 -9.06
C GLY A 33 2.09 12.77 -7.97
N PRO A 34 1.34 11.71 -8.33
CA PRO A 34 0.62 10.91 -7.35
C PRO A 34 1.59 10.16 -6.42
N CYS A 35 1.19 9.97 -5.15
CA CYS A 35 1.94 9.13 -4.21
C CYS A 35 2.04 7.67 -4.72
N GLY A 36 2.99 6.89 -4.20
CA GLY A 36 3.25 5.53 -4.68
C GLY A 36 2.03 4.61 -4.66
N ALA A 37 1.19 4.74 -3.62
CA ALA A 37 -0.07 4.00 -3.51
C ALA A 37 -1.08 4.39 -4.60
N CYS A 38 -1.31 5.69 -4.81
CA CYS A 38 -2.23 6.18 -5.84
C CYS A 38 -1.73 5.87 -7.25
N LYS A 39 -0.41 5.88 -7.45
CA LYS A 39 0.24 5.44 -8.69
C LYS A 39 -0.02 3.95 -8.95
N PHE A 40 0.13 3.10 -7.94
CA PHE A 40 -0.20 1.67 -8.03
C PHE A 40 -1.69 1.41 -8.31
N LEU A 41 -2.57 2.11 -7.60
CA LEU A 41 -4.03 2.03 -7.75
C LEU A 41 -4.56 2.72 -9.03
N ARG A 42 -3.70 3.42 -9.77
CA ARG A 42 -4.05 4.21 -10.97
C ARG A 42 -5.22 5.19 -10.74
N ARG A 43 -5.25 5.85 -9.57
CA ARG A 43 -6.29 6.81 -9.18
C ARG A 43 -5.73 8.21 -8.92
N LYS A 44 -6.59 9.23 -8.95
CA LYS A 44 -6.20 10.62 -8.63
C LYS A 44 -5.75 10.73 -7.16
N CYS A 45 -4.57 11.30 -6.95
CA CYS A 45 -4.08 11.65 -5.62
C CYS A 45 -4.57 13.05 -5.26
N VAL A 46 -5.34 13.17 -4.16
CA VAL A 46 -5.92 14.43 -3.69
C VAL A 46 -5.16 14.97 -2.47
N SER A 47 -5.31 16.26 -2.18
CA SER A 47 -4.83 16.88 -0.94
C SER A 47 -5.48 16.18 0.26
N GLY A 48 -4.66 15.68 1.19
CA GLY A 48 -5.14 14.86 2.32
C GLY A 48 -5.21 13.35 2.03
N CYS A 49 -4.54 12.87 0.97
CA CYS A 49 -4.44 11.43 0.71
C CYS A 49 -3.81 10.69 1.91
N ILE A 50 -4.56 9.75 2.50
CA ILE A 50 -4.11 8.96 3.66
C ILE A 50 -2.83 8.14 3.40
N PHE A 51 -2.50 7.89 2.13
CA PHE A 51 -1.32 7.14 1.74
C PHE A 51 -0.11 8.03 1.47
N ALA A 52 -0.30 9.32 1.17
CA ALA A 52 0.79 10.21 0.77
C ALA A 52 1.89 10.37 1.84
N PRO A 53 1.60 10.40 3.15
CA PRO A 53 2.64 10.47 4.18
C PRO A 53 3.53 9.22 4.28
N TYR A 54 3.09 8.10 3.70
CA TYR A 54 3.69 6.79 3.92
C TYR A 54 4.29 6.15 2.67
N PHE A 55 3.81 6.54 1.48
CA PHE A 55 4.20 5.97 0.20
C PHE A 55 4.75 7.06 -0.71
N ASP A 56 6.07 7.15 -0.79
CA ASP A 56 6.79 8.05 -1.68
C ASP A 56 6.51 7.72 -3.17
N SER A 57 6.90 8.62 -4.07
CA SER A 57 6.59 8.47 -5.50
C SER A 57 7.49 7.49 -6.26
N GLU A 58 8.69 7.21 -5.72
CA GLU A 58 9.70 6.34 -6.33
C GLU A 58 9.52 4.88 -5.87
N GLN A 59 9.70 4.61 -4.58
CA GLN A 59 9.65 3.25 -4.01
C GLN A 59 8.26 2.88 -3.47
N GLY A 60 7.40 3.87 -3.24
CA GLY A 60 6.09 3.63 -2.63
C GLY A 60 5.16 2.75 -3.46
N ALA A 61 5.33 2.68 -4.79
CA ALA A 61 4.51 1.80 -5.62
C ALA A 61 4.83 0.31 -5.43
N THR A 62 6.11 -0.05 -5.32
CA THR A 62 6.55 -1.42 -5.05
C THR A 62 6.23 -1.83 -3.62
N HIS A 63 6.46 -0.94 -2.67
CA HIS A 63 6.07 -1.11 -1.27
C HIS A 63 4.54 -1.31 -1.13
N PHE A 64 3.74 -0.49 -1.81
CA PHE A 64 2.28 -0.62 -1.78
C PHE A 64 1.81 -1.93 -2.39
N ALA A 65 2.46 -2.44 -3.44
CA ALA A 65 2.12 -3.73 -4.04
C ALA A 65 2.18 -4.88 -3.03
N ALA A 66 3.19 -4.88 -2.15
CA ALA A 66 3.34 -5.92 -1.14
C ALA A 66 2.21 -5.89 -0.11
N VAL A 67 1.94 -4.70 0.45
CA VAL A 67 0.89 -4.49 1.45
C VAL A 67 -0.50 -4.74 0.85
N HIS A 68 -0.72 -4.31 -0.38
CA HIS A 68 -1.94 -4.56 -1.12
C HIS A 68 -2.19 -6.06 -1.34
N LYS A 69 -1.15 -6.83 -1.67
CA LYS A 69 -1.27 -8.27 -1.92
C LYS A 69 -1.63 -9.05 -0.66
N VAL A 70 -1.16 -8.62 0.51
CA VAL A 70 -1.35 -9.32 1.78
C VAL A 70 -2.62 -8.87 2.52
N PHE A 71 -2.82 -7.56 2.63
CA PHE A 71 -3.91 -6.99 3.41
C PHE A 71 -5.08 -6.55 2.53
N GLY A 72 -4.80 -6.12 1.29
CA GLY A 72 -5.79 -5.49 0.41
C GLY A 72 -5.95 -3.99 0.66
N ALA A 73 -6.36 -3.25 -0.38
CA ALA A 73 -6.48 -1.78 -0.36
C ALA A 73 -7.40 -1.26 0.76
N ILE A 74 -8.53 -1.93 1.00
CA ILE A 74 -9.52 -1.50 2.00
C ILE A 74 -8.99 -1.71 3.42
N ASN A 75 -8.37 -2.87 3.69
CA ASN A 75 -7.90 -3.17 5.03
C ASN A 75 -6.68 -2.32 5.40
N VAL A 76 -5.76 -2.06 4.46
CA VAL A 76 -4.67 -1.11 4.72
C VAL A 76 -5.22 0.30 4.96
N SER A 77 -6.25 0.72 4.23
CA SER A 77 -6.88 2.04 4.47
C SER A 77 -7.45 2.13 5.89
N LYS A 78 -8.18 1.11 6.34
CA LYS A 78 -8.72 1.04 7.71
C LYS A 78 -7.61 1.03 8.74
N LEU A 79 -6.55 0.26 8.51
CA LEU A 79 -5.41 0.16 9.41
C LEU A 79 -4.70 1.51 9.57
N LEU A 80 -4.45 2.23 8.46
CA LEU A 80 -3.85 3.56 8.47
C LEU A 80 -4.72 4.61 9.18
N LEU A 81 -6.05 4.48 9.13
CA LEU A 81 -6.97 5.36 9.86
C LEU A 81 -6.97 5.10 11.37
N HIS A 82 -6.65 3.87 11.80
CA HIS A 82 -6.67 3.46 13.20
C HIS A 82 -5.34 3.69 13.92
N ILE A 83 -4.25 3.93 13.18
CA ILE A 83 -2.94 4.19 13.76
C ILE A 83 -2.93 5.57 14.43
N LEU A 84 -2.49 5.60 15.69
CA LEU A 84 -2.32 6.85 16.43
C LEU A 84 -1.30 7.75 15.70
N PRO A 85 -1.59 9.05 15.46
CA PRO A 85 -0.73 9.92 14.65
C PRO A 85 0.73 9.99 15.12
N SER A 86 0.96 9.82 16.42
CA SER A 86 2.29 9.83 17.03
C SER A 86 3.16 8.61 16.69
N LYS A 87 2.55 7.49 16.29
CA LYS A 87 3.25 6.24 15.93
C LYS A 87 3.01 5.84 14.46
N GLY A 88 2.58 6.81 13.64
CA GLY A 88 2.21 6.63 12.24
C GLY A 88 3.30 5.93 11.42
N LEU A 89 4.50 6.49 11.42
CA LEU A 89 5.62 5.96 10.62
C LEU A 89 6.05 4.57 11.08
N ASP A 90 6.22 4.36 12.39
CA ASP A 90 6.66 3.07 12.95
C ASP A 90 5.65 1.95 12.67
N ALA A 91 4.36 2.22 12.85
CA ALA A 91 3.32 1.25 12.58
C ALA A 91 3.30 0.85 11.10
N VAL A 92 3.51 1.82 10.20
CA VAL A 92 3.55 1.55 8.76
C VAL A 92 4.77 0.74 8.35
N VAL A 93 5.94 1.00 8.94
CA VAL A 93 7.13 0.14 8.77
C VAL A 93 6.82 -1.30 9.18
N MET A 94 6.11 -1.52 10.29
CA MET A 94 5.72 -2.87 10.72
C MET A 94 4.73 -3.54 9.78
N ILE A 95 3.77 -2.80 9.23
CA ILE A 95 2.83 -3.31 8.22
C ILE A 95 3.58 -3.76 6.95
N PHE A 96 4.55 -2.97 6.51
CA PHE A 96 5.42 -3.36 5.40
C PHE A 96 6.20 -4.64 5.68
N TYR A 97 6.81 -4.70 6.86
CA TYR A 97 7.57 -5.86 7.29
C TYR A 97 6.70 -7.12 7.32
N GLU A 98 5.50 -7.05 7.91
CA GLU A 98 4.57 -8.17 7.95
C GLU A 98 4.13 -8.60 6.54
N ALA A 99 3.80 -7.63 5.67
CA ALA A 99 3.45 -7.92 4.28
C ALA A 99 4.58 -8.66 3.57
N HIS A 100 5.81 -8.15 3.65
CA HIS A 100 6.96 -8.80 3.02
C HIS A 100 7.26 -10.18 3.61
N ALA A 101 7.10 -10.36 4.91
CA ALA A 101 7.29 -11.66 5.53
C ALA A 101 6.28 -12.68 5.02
N ARG A 102 4.99 -12.32 4.93
CA ARG A 102 3.95 -13.20 4.36
C ARG A 102 4.12 -13.48 2.87
N LEU A 103 4.74 -12.57 2.11
CA LEU A 103 5.08 -12.84 0.71
C LEU A 103 6.21 -13.86 0.55
N ARG A 104 7.18 -13.88 1.47
CA ARG A 104 8.29 -14.83 1.47
C ARG A 104 7.88 -16.18 2.06
N ASP A 105 7.14 -16.16 3.16
CA ASP A 105 6.60 -17.33 3.82
C ASP A 105 5.07 -17.18 3.94
N PRO A 106 4.29 -17.74 3.01
CA PRO A 106 2.84 -17.65 3.04
C PRO A 106 2.19 -18.47 4.16
N ILE A 107 2.96 -19.33 4.86
CA ILE A 107 2.45 -20.17 5.95
C ILE A 107 2.65 -19.48 7.29
N TYR A 108 3.88 -19.08 7.61
CA TYR A 108 4.24 -18.55 8.93
C TYR A 108 4.56 -17.04 8.91
N GLY A 109 4.84 -16.45 7.75
CA GLY A 109 5.12 -15.02 7.62
C GLY A 109 6.22 -14.53 8.57
N CYS A 110 5.91 -13.50 9.37
CA CYS A 110 6.85 -12.96 10.35
C CYS A 110 7.06 -13.86 11.58
N VAL A 111 6.18 -14.85 11.82
CA VAL A 111 6.27 -15.77 12.96
C VAL A 111 7.45 -16.72 12.80
N ALA A 112 7.81 -17.09 11.56
CA ALA A 112 9.02 -17.88 11.29
C ALA A 112 10.29 -17.23 11.86
N HIS A 113 10.39 -15.91 11.76
CA HIS A 113 11.53 -15.18 12.33
C HIS A 113 11.53 -15.18 13.85
N ILE A 114 10.35 -15.17 14.48
CA ILE A 114 10.24 -15.26 15.95
C ILE A 114 10.78 -16.61 16.41
N PHE A 115 10.37 -17.70 15.76
CA PHE A 115 10.87 -19.04 16.09
C PHE A 115 12.38 -19.17 15.89
N ALA A 116 12.93 -18.57 14.84
CA ALA A 116 14.37 -18.58 14.58
C ALA A 116 15.20 -17.86 15.67
N ILE A 117 14.63 -16.87 16.36
CA ILE A 117 15.32 -16.12 17.43
C ILE A 117 15.20 -16.81 18.80
N GLN A 118 14.16 -17.63 18.99
CA GLN A 118 13.90 -18.32 20.27
C GLN A 118 14.67 -19.64 20.43
N GLN A 119 15.56 -19.97 19.50
CA GLN A 119 16.37 -21.19 19.49
C GLN A 119 17.81 -20.89 19.92
#